data_AF-A0A9Q1K058-F1
#
_entry.id   AF-A0A9Q1K058-F1
#
_cell.length_a   1.000
_cell.length_b   1.000
_cell.length_c   1.000
_cell.angle_alpha   90.00
_cell.angle_beta   90.00
_cell.angle_gamma   90.00
#
_symmetry.space_group_name_H-M   'P 1'
#
loop_
_entity.id
_entity.type
_entity.pdbx_description
1 polymer ?
#
loop_
_entity_poly.entity_id
_entity_poly.type
_entity_poly.pdbx_seq_one_letter_code
_entity_poly.pdbx_strand_id
1 'polypeptide(L)'
;MPTGSTDAYFFRQQGLPAIGFSPMKNTPILAHDHNEYLNQAEYLKGVDVYISIIKACASYTTKAEAEALKDELKMRMVKNPELVYGKDFQLLALFCLSRLQFLLELVISVANNPSPSSSSSSSSSSASIISRFQEYLRINTAQPNPNYYEAADFILSQAKALSLESQTIEFVKNKPLILLKWPGKDPSLPSVLLNSHTDVVPDTKCVGLQHLEAIRKLKDSGFEPIRTMYVSFVPDKEIGGSDGARMLVNSDVFEQMNVGFVLDEGLPSPGGEVSCISWGEVSVVLGDQGTRGTRAWSKVV
;
A
#
# COMPACT_ATOMS: atom_id res chain seq x y z
N MET A 1 -17.81 5.26 7.35
CA MET A 1 -16.95 4.54 8.32
C MET A 1 -15.86 5.50 8.81
N PRO A 2 -15.51 5.55 10.10
CA PRO A 2 -14.35 6.32 10.55
C PRO A 2 -13.05 5.67 10.03
N THR A 3 -12.06 6.48 9.68
CA THR A 3 -10.81 6.17 8.96
C THR A 3 -9.86 5.15 9.62
N GLY A 4 -10.29 4.51 10.70
CA GLY A 4 -9.69 3.29 11.28
C GLY A 4 -10.32 1.98 10.79
N SER A 5 -11.20 2.01 9.79
CA SER A 5 -12.02 0.89 9.29
C SER A 5 -11.42 0.10 8.11
N THR A 6 -10.10 0.11 7.92
CA THR A 6 -9.41 -0.75 6.95
C THR A 6 -8.94 -2.05 7.62
N ASP A 7 -8.56 -3.06 6.83
CA ASP A 7 -8.04 -4.34 7.35
C ASP A 7 -6.79 -4.15 8.23
N ALA A 8 -6.05 -3.05 8.05
CA ALA A 8 -4.93 -2.59 8.87
C ALA A 8 -5.25 -2.58 10.37
N TYR A 9 -6.53 -2.44 10.73
CA TYR A 9 -6.99 -2.59 12.10
C TYR A 9 -6.64 -3.97 12.69
N PHE A 10 -6.95 -5.06 12.00
CA PHE A 10 -6.71 -6.42 12.48
C PHE A 10 -5.21 -6.71 12.66
N PHE A 11 -4.37 -6.22 11.75
CA PHE A 11 -2.92 -6.35 11.86
C PHE A 11 -2.35 -5.56 13.04
N ARG A 12 -2.85 -4.33 13.27
CA ARG A 12 -2.43 -3.51 14.43
C ARG A 12 -2.82 -4.13 15.76
N GLN A 13 -3.96 -4.83 15.83
CA GLN A 13 -4.36 -5.55 17.04
C GLN A 13 -3.36 -6.66 17.44
N GLN A 14 -2.62 -7.21 16.48
CA GLN A 14 -1.54 -8.17 16.73
C GLN A 14 -0.20 -7.49 17.06
N GLY A 15 -0.18 -6.17 17.25
CA GLY A 15 1.04 -5.40 17.53
C GLY A 15 1.92 -5.13 16.31
N LEU A 16 1.43 -5.41 15.09
CA LEU A 16 2.19 -5.14 13.87
C LEU A 16 2.09 -3.68 13.42
N PRO A 17 3.18 -3.12 12.88
CA PRO A 17 3.11 -1.84 12.19
C PRO A 17 2.37 -2.02 10.86
N ALA A 18 1.14 -1.50 10.80
CA ALA A 18 0.32 -1.46 9.58
C ALA A 18 -0.06 -0.03 9.22
N ILE A 19 0.10 0.33 7.94
CA ILE A 19 -0.19 1.66 7.41
C ILE A 19 -1.16 1.52 6.23
N GLY A 20 -2.22 2.33 6.22
CA GLY A 20 -3.08 2.50 5.05
C GLY A 20 -2.50 3.54 4.10
N PHE A 21 -2.32 3.22 2.83
CA PHE A 21 -1.83 4.12 1.81
C PHE A 21 -2.48 3.85 0.45
N SER A 22 -2.93 4.91 -0.21
CA SER A 22 -3.47 4.85 -1.58
C SER A 22 -2.90 6.00 -2.40
N PRO A 23 -2.08 5.74 -3.43
CA PRO A 23 -1.50 6.79 -4.27
C PRO A 23 -2.50 7.29 -5.33
N MET A 24 -3.71 7.64 -4.88
CA MET A 24 -4.82 8.12 -5.70
C MET A 24 -5.01 9.63 -5.49
N LYS A 25 -4.10 10.42 -6.05
CA LYS A 25 -4.19 11.89 -6.01
C LYS A 25 -5.27 12.35 -6.98
N ASN A 26 -5.91 13.49 -6.69
CA ASN A 26 -6.93 14.09 -7.55
C ASN A 26 -8.14 13.19 -7.82
N THR A 27 -8.40 12.23 -6.94
CA THR A 27 -9.55 11.35 -7.01
C THR A 27 -10.54 11.78 -5.92
N PRO A 28 -11.80 12.09 -6.27
CA PRO A 28 -12.81 12.39 -5.26
C PRO A 28 -12.99 11.18 -4.32
N ILE A 29 -13.28 11.43 -3.04
CA ILE A 29 -13.62 10.35 -2.10
C ILE A 29 -15.04 9.92 -2.42
N LEU A 30 -15.16 9.01 -3.38
CA LEU A 30 -16.43 8.41 -3.80
C LEU A 30 -16.59 7.00 -3.23
N ALA A 31 -15.69 6.53 -2.36
CA ALA A 31 -15.75 5.19 -1.79
C ALA A 31 -17.15 4.88 -1.22
N HIS A 32 -17.79 3.86 -1.80
CA HIS A 32 -19.17 3.40 -1.57
C HIS A 32 -20.28 4.27 -2.18
N ASP A 33 -19.98 5.09 -3.18
CA ASP A 33 -20.96 5.89 -3.92
C ASP A 33 -21.19 5.32 -5.33
N HIS A 34 -22.21 5.82 -6.03
CA HIS A 34 -22.52 5.43 -7.39
C HIS A 34 -21.58 6.13 -8.38
N ASN A 35 -21.10 5.41 -9.40
CA ASN A 35 -20.24 5.93 -10.48
C ASN A 35 -18.82 6.37 -10.05
N GLU A 36 -18.21 5.63 -9.13
CA GLU A 36 -16.77 5.75 -8.84
C GLU A 36 -15.90 5.64 -10.10
N TYR A 37 -14.85 6.45 -10.18
CA TYR A 37 -13.93 6.46 -11.30
C TYR A 37 -12.52 6.84 -10.84
N LEU A 38 -11.53 6.25 -11.51
CA LEU A 38 -10.11 6.58 -11.32
C LEU A 38 -9.51 7.03 -12.65
N ASN A 39 -8.79 8.15 -12.62
CA ASN A 39 -8.08 8.65 -13.80
C ASN A 39 -6.91 7.71 -14.17
N GLN A 40 -6.80 7.33 -15.44
CA GLN A 40 -5.75 6.41 -15.92
C GLN A 40 -4.33 6.92 -15.63
N ALA A 41 -4.08 8.22 -15.74
CA ALA A 41 -2.78 8.80 -15.45
C ALA A 41 -2.45 8.71 -13.95
N GLU A 42 -3.43 8.92 -13.07
CA GLU A 42 -3.24 8.77 -11.61
C GLU A 42 -3.04 7.31 -11.22
N TYR A 43 -3.76 6.39 -11.85
CA TYR A 43 -3.52 4.95 -11.68
C TYR A 43 -2.07 4.57 -12.04
N LEU A 44 -1.58 5.04 -13.19
CA LEU A 44 -0.21 4.76 -13.65
C LEU A 44 0.85 5.41 -12.75
N LYS A 45 0.64 6.66 -12.29
CA LYS A 45 1.52 7.30 -11.31
C LYS A 45 1.57 6.49 -10.02
N GLY A 46 0.44 5.97 -9.56
CA GLY A 46 0.38 5.14 -8.36
C GLY A 46 1.19 3.85 -8.49
N VAL A 47 1.24 3.23 -9.67
CA VAL A 47 2.16 2.11 -9.95
C VAL A 47 3.61 2.53 -9.70
N ASP A 48 4.04 3.68 -10.22
CA ASP A 48 5.42 4.16 -10.06
C ASP A 48 5.75 4.50 -8.59
N VAL A 49 4.79 4.98 -7.82
CA VAL A 49 4.93 5.17 -6.36
C VAL A 49 5.14 3.83 -5.67
N TYR A 50 4.34 2.80 -5.98
CA TYR A 50 4.49 1.48 -5.40
C TYR A 50 5.80 0.78 -5.78
N ILE A 51 6.35 1.02 -6.99
CA ILE A 51 7.70 0.54 -7.33
C ILE A 51 8.70 1.02 -6.29
N SER A 52 8.65 2.33 -5.99
CA SER A 52 9.57 2.98 -5.06
C SER A 52 9.39 2.46 -3.63
N ILE A 53 8.14 2.32 -3.16
CA ILE A 53 7.84 1.80 -1.82
C ILE A 53 8.27 0.34 -1.70
N ILE A 54 7.87 -0.52 -2.63
CA ILE A 54 8.19 -1.96 -2.61
C ILE A 54 9.70 -2.14 -2.65
N LYS A 55 10.41 -1.44 -3.53
CA LYS A 55 11.87 -1.49 -3.61
C LYS A 55 12.52 -1.11 -2.28
N ALA A 56 12.06 -0.03 -1.66
CA ALA A 56 12.61 0.43 -0.38
C ALA A 56 12.35 -0.57 0.76
N CYS A 57 11.12 -1.07 0.89
CA CYS A 57 10.76 -2.05 1.92
C CYS A 57 11.44 -3.41 1.70
N ALA A 58 11.62 -3.84 0.45
CA ALA A 58 12.17 -5.15 0.10
C ALA A 58 13.71 -5.23 0.17
N SER A 59 14.41 -4.11 -0.02
CA SER A 59 15.88 -4.05 -0.02
C SER A 59 16.51 -3.70 1.32
N TYR A 60 15.72 -3.33 2.31
CA TYR A 60 16.25 -2.81 3.55
C TYR A 60 16.77 -3.93 4.46
N THR A 61 18.03 -3.93 4.91
CA THR A 61 18.60 -5.12 5.58
C THR A 61 18.84 -4.95 7.08
N THR A 62 19.23 -3.79 7.61
CA THR A 62 19.62 -3.68 9.04
C THR A 62 19.26 -2.40 9.80
N LYS A 63 19.31 -2.47 11.14
CA LYS A 63 19.27 -1.32 12.07
C LYS A 63 20.46 -0.37 11.88
N ALA A 64 21.61 -0.86 11.41
CA ALA A 64 22.79 -0.04 11.15
C ALA A 64 22.61 0.81 9.87
N GLU A 65 22.04 0.22 8.82
CA GLU A 65 21.65 0.97 7.61
C GLU A 65 20.53 1.97 7.89
N ALA A 66 19.63 1.67 8.85
CA ALA A 66 18.64 2.62 9.38
C ALA A 66 19.25 3.87 9.95
N GLU A 67 20.23 3.68 10.85
CA GLU A 67 20.91 4.79 11.51
C GLU A 67 21.81 5.54 10.51
N ALA A 68 22.45 4.84 9.56
CA ALA A 68 23.24 5.47 8.50
C ALA A 68 22.38 6.33 7.55
N LEU A 69 21.20 5.84 7.12
CA LEU A 69 20.29 6.62 6.28
C LEU A 69 19.66 7.78 7.06
N LYS A 70 19.34 7.57 8.34
CA LYS A 70 18.88 8.64 9.24
C LYS A 70 19.93 9.74 9.41
N ASP A 71 21.20 9.39 9.50
CA ASP A 71 22.29 10.37 9.57
C ASP A 71 22.52 11.07 8.21
N GLU A 72 22.38 10.36 7.09
CA GLU A 72 22.41 10.98 5.75
C GLU A 72 21.23 11.95 5.54
N LEU A 73 20.02 11.57 5.94
CA LEU A 73 18.82 12.39 5.86
C LEU A 73 18.94 13.63 6.76
N LYS A 74 19.42 13.47 8.00
CA LYS A 74 19.76 14.61 8.88
C LYS A 74 20.76 15.56 8.20
N MET A 75 21.81 15.03 7.57
CA MET A 75 22.81 15.85 6.88
C MET A 75 22.25 16.57 5.66
N ARG A 76 21.32 15.96 4.92
CA ARG A 76 20.57 16.63 3.83
C ARG A 76 19.65 17.73 4.34
N MET A 77 18.98 17.51 5.47
CA MET A 77 18.15 18.52 6.14
C MET A 77 18.97 19.70 6.66
N VAL A 78 20.20 19.46 7.14
CA VAL A 78 21.15 20.52 7.54
C VAL A 78 21.64 21.34 6.34
N LYS A 79 21.80 20.71 5.17
CA LYS A 79 22.28 21.39 3.95
C LYS A 79 21.19 22.20 3.22
N ASN A 80 19.91 21.88 3.41
CA ASN A 80 18.77 22.60 2.81
C ASN A 80 17.80 23.12 3.88
N PRO A 81 18.16 24.18 4.62
CA PRO A 81 17.37 24.70 5.74
C PRO A 81 16.02 25.33 5.35
N GLU A 82 15.75 25.57 4.06
CA GLU A 82 14.45 26.11 3.61
C GLU A 82 13.31 25.08 3.58
N LEU A 83 13.60 23.78 3.71
CA LEU A 83 12.59 22.71 3.83
C LEU A 83 11.98 22.59 5.24
N VAL A 84 12.45 23.38 6.20
CA VAL A 84 12.10 23.27 7.62
C VAL A 84 11.47 24.58 8.12
N TYR A 85 10.18 24.76 7.86
CA TYR A 85 9.37 25.75 8.60
C TYR A 85 8.07 25.13 9.13
N GLY A 86 8.02 25.00 10.46
CA GLY A 86 6.86 24.62 11.26
C GLY A 86 7.30 24.37 12.71
N LYS A 87 7.44 25.44 13.49
CA LYS A 87 8.06 25.46 14.82
C LYS A 87 7.21 24.83 15.95
N ASP A 88 7.93 24.10 16.80
CA ASP A 88 7.76 23.84 18.24
C ASP A 88 6.87 22.67 18.72
N PHE A 89 7.48 21.84 19.58
CA PHE A 89 6.90 20.80 20.45
C PHE A 89 6.77 19.34 19.96
N GLN A 90 7.81 18.74 19.36
CA GLN A 90 7.95 17.26 19.34
C GLN A 90 9.36 16.74 19.68
N LEU A 91 10.31 17.64 19.97
CA LEU A 91 11.74 17.32 20.11
C LEU A 91 12.15 16.53 21.37
N LEU A 92 11.21 16.08 22.21
CA LEU A 92 11.50 15.23 23.37
C LEU A 92 10.67 13.93 23.44
N ALA A 93 9.61 13.80 22.64
CA ALA A 93 8.87 12.54 22.49
C ALA A 93 9.44 11.64 21.36
N LEU A 94 10.27 12.23 20.49
CA LEU A 94 10.99 11.60 19.38
C LEU A 94 12.15 10.67 19.80
N PHE A 95 12.41 10.50 21.10
CA PHE A 95 13.56 9.73 21.59
C PHE A 95 13.27 8.25 21.97
N CYS A 96 12.02 7.76 21.88
CA CYS A 96 11.68 6.40 22.36
C CYS A 96 10.88 5.45 21.44
N LEU A 97 10.60 5.75 20.17
CA LEU A 97 9.86 4.82 19.28
C LEU A 97 10.59 4.59 17.95
N SER A 98 11.66 3.78 18.00
CA SER A 98 12.48 3.44 16.83
C SER A 98 11.85 2.31 15.99
N ARG A 99 11.88 2.50 14.65
CA ARG A 99 11.40 1.67 13.51
C ARG A 99 10.16 2.20 12.77
N LEU A 100 9.09 2.58 13.48
CA LEU A 100 7.85 3.01 12.82
C LEU A 100 7.93 4.43 12.22
N GLN A 101 8.53 5.37 12.95
CA GLN A 101 8.71 6.75 12.49
C GLN A 101 9.56 6.82 11.20
N PHE A 102 10.59 5.98 11.10
CA PHE A 102 11.45 5.93 9.93
C PHE A 102 10.75 5.33 8.70
N LEU A 103 9.94 4.28 8.88
CA LEU A 103 9.14 3.73 7.78
C LEU A 103 8.09 4.73 7.30
N LEU A 104 7.47 5.46 8.23
CA LEU A 104 6.57 6.55 7.90
C LEU A 104 7.32 7.66 7.14
N GLU A 105 8.48 8.11 7.62
CA GLU A 105 9.33 9.10 6.95
C GLU A 105 9.83 8.63 5.58
N LEU A 106 10.11 7.34 5.41
CA LEU A 106 10.51 6.74 4.15
C LEU A 106 9.36 6.73 3.14
N VAL A 107 8.16 6.31 3.57
CA VAL A 107 6.95 6.37 2.73
C VAL A 107 6.64 7.83 2.37
N ILE A 108 6.77 8.76 3.32
CA ILE A 108 6.62 10.20 3.09
C ILE A 108 7.63 10.71 2.05
N SER A 109 8.92 10.41 2.24
CA SER A 109 10.00 10.87 1.37
C SER A 109 9.87 10.30 -0.04
N VAL A 110 9.38 9.07 -0.19
CA VAL A 110 9.13 8.44 -1.49
C VAL A 110 7.89 9.03 -2.16
N ALA A 111 6.82 9.28 -1.41
CA ALA A 111 5.59 9.87 -1.94
C ALA A 111 5.77 11.32 -2.44
N ASN A 112 6.78 12.04 -1.94
CA ASN A 112 7.07 13.44 -2.28
C ASN A 112 8.16 13.62 -3.35
N ASN A 113 8.85 12.56 -3.81
CA ASN A 113 9.87 12.71 -4.86
C ASN A 113 9.25 12.67 -6.27
N PRO A 114 9.59 13.60 -7.16
CA PRO A 114 9.11 13.59 -8.54
C PRO A 114 9.67 12.38 -9.30
N SER A 115 8.80 11.69 -10.05
CA SER A 115 9.19 10.58 -10.92
C SER A 115 10.22 11.03 -11.96
N PRO A 116 11.25 10.21 -12.28
CA PRO A 116 12.18 10.54 -13.35
C PRO A 116 11.46 10.57 -14.70
N SER A 117 11.80 11.56 -15.53
CA SER A 117 11.28 11.74 -16.90
C SER A 117 11.57 10.51 -17.76
N SER A 118 10.53 9.89 -18.33
CA SER A 118 10.63 8.67 -19.13
C SER A 118 11.00 8.96 -20.58
N SER A 119 11.94 8.16 -21.09
CA SER A 119 12.29 8.04 -22.50
C SER A 119 11.30 7.12 -23.25
N SER A 120 11.31 7.26 -24.57
CA SER A 120 10.27 6.91 -25.55
C SER A 120 10.04 5.41 -25.85
N SER A 121 9.68 4.61 -24.84
CA SER A 121 9.16 3.23 -25.03
C SER A 121 7.80 2.98 -24.38
N SER A 122 7.14 4.01 -23.82
CA SER A 122 6.09 3.85 -22.80
C SER A 122 4.67 3.50 -23.27
N SER A 123 4.30 3.68 -24.55
CA SER A 123 2.87 3.63 -24.95
C SER A 123 2.25 2.22 -24.88
N SER A 124 2.99 1.18 -25.27
CA SER A 124 2.50 -0.21 -25.27
C SER A 124 2.41 -0.79 -23.85
N SER A 125 3.38 -0.46 -22.98
CA SER A 125 3.42 -0.92 -21.59
C SER A 125 2.25 -0.35 -20.79
N SER A 126 2.01 0.97 -20.86
CA SER A 126 0.88 1.62 -20.16
C SER A 126 -0.48 1.11 -20.63
N ALA A 127 -0.67 0.86 -21.93
CA ALA A 127 -1.91 0.30 -22.45
C ALA A 127 -2.21 -1.09 -21.87
N SER A 128 -1.18 -1.95 -21.74
CA SER A 128 -1.34 -3.28 -21.15
C SER A 128 -1.70 -3.23 -19.66
N ILE A 129 -1.10 -2.29 -18.91
CA ILE A 129 -1.39 -2.05 -17.49
C ILE A 129 -2.85 -1.64 -17.30
N ILE A 130 -3.31 -0.66 -18.09
CA ILE A 130 -4.71 -0.20 -18.04
C ILE A 130 -5.67 -1.31 -18.45
N SER A 131 -5.35 -2.10 -19.49
CA SER A 131 -6.20 -3.20 -19.94
C SER A 131 -6.43 -4.24 -18.85
N ARG A 132 -5.39 -4.64 -18.11
CA ARG A 132 -5.51 -5.58 -16.98
C ARG A 132 -6.35 -5.01 -15.85
N PHE A 133 -6.18 -3.74 -15.53
CA PHE A 133 -7.02 -3.10 -14.52
C PHE A 133 -8.49 -3.06 -14.95
N GLN A 134 -8.78 -2.67 -16.19
CA GLN A 134 -10.14 -2.67 -16.73
C GLN A 134 -10.76 -4.07 -16.78
N GLU A 135 -9.97 -5.12 -17.05
CA GLU A 135 -10.43 -6.51 -16.97
C GLU A 135 -10.84 -6.87 -15.54
N TYR A 136 -10.01 -6.54 -14.55
CA TYR A 136 -10.33 -6.79 -13.14
C TYR A 136 -11.57 -6.03 -12.65
N LEU A 137 -11.78 -4.80 -13.15
CA LEU A 137 -12.95 -3.98 -12.84
C LEU A 137 -14.26 -4.60 -13.35
N ARG A 138 -14.23 -5.37 -14.45
CA ARG A 138 -15.43 -6.01 -15.02
C ARG A 138 -15.93 -7.21 -14.20
N ILE A 139 -15.08 -7.77 -13.35
CA ILE A 139 -15.46 -8.88 -12.47
C ILE A 139 -16.37 -8.34 -11.36
N ASN A 140 -17.61 -8.80 -11.29
CA ASN A 140 -18.56 -8.28 -10.32
C ASN A 140 -18.32 -8.85 -8.91
N THR A 141 -17.56 -8.11 -8.11
CA THR A 141 -17.33 -8.40 -6.68
C THR A 141 -18.11 -7.44 -5.77
N ALA A 142 -19.21 -6.86 -6.27
CA ALA A 142 -20.07 -6.01 -5.47
C ALA A 142 -20.92 -6.82 -4.48
N GLN A 143 -21.11 -6.27 -3.28
CA GLN A 143 -22.01 -6.85 -2.28
C GLN A 143 -23.48 -6.77 -2.73
N PRO A 144 -24.37 -7.68 -2.29
CA PRO A 144 -24.15 -8.73 -1.28
C PRO A 144 -23.69 -10.09 -1.83
N ASN A 145 -23.54 -10.24 -3.15
CA ASN A 145 -23.20 -11.52 -3.80
C ASN A 145 -21.94 -11.39 -4.69
N PRO A 146 -20.77 -11.09 -4.10
CA PRO A 146 -19.53 -10.91 -4.85
C PRO A 146 -19.09 -12.21 -5.54
N ASN A 147 -18.68 -12.12 -6.81
CA ASN A 147 -18.08 -13.24 -7.54
C ASN A 147 -16.59 -13.42 -7.18
N TYR A 148 -16.32 -13.85 -5.94
CA TYR A 148 -14.95 -13.98 -5.44
C TYR A 148 -14.10 -14.99 -6.21
N TYR A 149 -14.70 -16.08 -6.71
CA TYR A 149 -13.94 -17.10 -7.45
C TYR A 149 -13.44 -16.59 -8.79
N GLU A 150 -14.25 -15.82 -9.53
CA GLU A 150 -13.78 -15.19 -10.78
C GLU A 150 -12.65 -14.19 -10.50
N ALA A 151 -12.75 -13.41 -9.43
CA ALA A 151 -11.69 -12.50 -9.01
C ALA A 151 -10.41 -13.26 -8.62
N ALA A 152 -10.56 -14.37 -7.89
CA ALA A 152 -9.46 -15.25 -7.52
C ALA A 152 -8.74 -15.82 -8.76
N ASP A 153 -9.50 -16.35 -9.73
CA ASP A 153 -8.95 -16.89 -10.98
C ASP A 153 -8.17 -15.83 -11.76
N PHE A 154 -8.71 -14.61 -11.84
CA PHE A 154 -7.99 -13.48 -12.45
C PHE A 154 -6.69 -13.18 -11.71
N ILE A 155 -6.71 -13.03 -10.39
CA ILE A 155 -5.51 -12.72 -9.58
C ILE A 155 -4.44 -13.82 -9.72
N LEU A 156 -4.87 -15.09 -9.67
CA LEU A 156 -3.98 -16.24 -9.86
C LEU A 156 -3.36 -16.26 -11.26
N SER A 157 -4.10 -15.86 -12.30
CA SER A 157 -3.55 -15.71 -13.65
C SER A 157 -2.45 -14.65 -13.71
N GLN A 158 -2.61 -13.52 -12.99
CA GLN A 158 -1.60 -12.48 -12.90
C GLN A 158 -0.37 -12.94 -12.11
N ALA A 159 -0.57 -13.66 -11.01
CA ALA A 159 0.50 -14.24 -10.21
C ALA A 159 1.33 -15.24 -11.02
N LYS A 160 0.68 -16.10 -11.80
CA LYS A 160 1.32 -17.05 -12.71
C LYS A 160 2.17 -16.34 -13.76
N ALA A 161 1.64 -15.26 -14.37
CA ALA A 161 2.39 -14.46 -15.34
C ALA A 161 3.64 -13.78 -14.73
N LEU A 162 3.64 -13.54 -13.41
CA LEU A 162 4.77 -12.98 -12.66
C LEU A 162 5.70 -14.02 -12.05
N SER A 163 5.41 -15.32 -12.20
CA SER A 163 6.09 -16.39 -11.49
C SER A 163 6.16 -16.14 -9.98
N LEU A 164 5.02 -15.76 -9.39
CA LEU A 164 4.84 -15.69 -7.94
C LEU A 164 4.34 -17.03 -7.41
N GLU A 165 4.81 -17.43 -6.24
CA GLU A 165 4.18 -18.53 -5.49
C GLU A 165 2.77 -18.08 -5.09
N SER A 166 1.77 -18.96 -5.24
CA SER A 166 0.37 -18.60 -4.99
C SER A 166 -0.35 -19.68 -4.19
N GLN A 167 -1.18 -19.25 -3.24
CA GLN A 167 -2.02 -20.09 -2.41
C GLN A 167 -3.43 -19.49 -2.34
N THR A 168 -4.44 -20.34 -2.54
CA THR A 168 -5.84 -20.00 -2.24
C THR A 168 -6.19 -20.58 -0.87
N ILE A 169 -6.71 -19.74 0.02
CA ILE A 169 -7.08 -20.10 1.38
C ILE A 169 -8.56 -19.78 1.57
N GLU A 170 -9.35 -20.75 2.01
CA GLU A 170 -10.79 -20.57 2.21
C GLU A 170 -11.13 -20.80 3.68
N PHE A 171 -11.06 -19.73 4.48
CA PHE A 171 -11.41 -19.78 5.91
C PHE A 171 -12.92 -19.93 6.13
N VAL A 172 -13.71 -19.33 5.23
CA VAL A 172 -15.17 -19.41 5.20
C VAL A 172 -15.60 -19.77 3.79
N LYS A 173 -16.59 -20.67 3.70
CA LYS A 173 -17.09 -21.18 2.42
C LYS A 173 -17.47 -20.04 1.47
N ASN A 174 -17.07 -20.14 0.21
CA ASN A 174 -17.28 -19.17 -0.87
C ASN A 174 -16.56 -17.82 -0.70
N LYS A 175 -15.60 -17.72 0.22
CA LYS A 175 -14.81 -16.50 0.45
C LYS A 175 -13.30 -16.82 0.30
N PRO A 176 -12.82 -17.11 -0.92
CA PRO A 176 -11.42 -17.40 -1.15
C PRO A 176 -10.57 -16.14 -0.88
N LEU A 177 -9.51 -16.32 -0.10
CA LEU A 177 -8.41 -15.38 0.07
C LEU A 177 -7.24 -15.84 -0.80
N ILE A 178 -6.65 -14.91 -1.55
CA ILE A 178 -5.48 -15.20 -2.38
C ILE A 178 -4.24 -14.63 -1.73
N LEU A 179 -3.29 -15.51 -1.43
CA LEU A 179 -1.99 -15.18 -0.88
C LEU A 179 -0.92 -15.45 -1.93
N LEU A 180 -0.19 -14.41 -2.30
CA LEU A 180 0.92 -14.48 -3.23
C LEU A 180 2.23 -14.24 -2.49
N LYS A 181 3.30 -14.89 -2.94
CA LYS A 181 4.62 -14.79 -2.34
C LYS A 181 5.69 -14.57 -3.39
N TRP A 182 6.52 -13.56 -3.14
CA TRP A 182 7.78 -13.32 -3.83
C TRP A 182 8.92 -13.58 -2.86
N PRO A 183 9.62 -14.73 -2.98
CA PRO A 183 10.70 -15.09 -2.07
C PRO A 183 11.82 -14.05 -2.06
N GLY A 184 12.26 -13.68 -0.87
CA GLY A 184 13.46 -12.86 -0.67
C GLY A 184 14.73 -13.70 -0.66
N LYS A 185 15.88 -13.05 -0.85
CA LYS A 185 17.20 -13.68 -0.73
C LYS A 185 17.51 -14.20 0.67
N ASP A 186 16.94 -13.57 1.70
CA ASP A 186 17.11 -13.96 3.10
C ASP A 186 15.75 -14.19 3.78
N PRO A 187 15.28 -15.45 3.85
CA PRO A 187 13.99 -15.78 4.45
C PRO A 187 13.98 -15.68 5.98
N SER A 188 15.13 -15.45 6.64
CA SER A 188 15.18 -15.25 8.10
C SER A 188 14.70 -13.87 8.52
N LEU A 189 14.69 -12.92 7.59
CA LEU A 189 14.26 -11.55 7.84
C LEU A 189 12.73 -11.44 7.89
N PRO A 190 12.18 -10.55 8.73
CA PRO A 190 10.74 -10.28 8.72
C PRO A 190 10.27 -9.86 7.33
N SER A 191 9.17 -10.45 6.88
CA SER A 191 8.58 -10.22 5.56
C SER A 191 7.77 -8.92 5.54
N VAL A 192 7.38 -8.49 4.34
CA VAL A 192 6.49 -7.35 4.15
C VAL A 192 5.21 -7.84 3.47
N LEU A 193 4.06 -7.46 4.03
CA LEU A 193 2.75 -7.76 3.46
C LEU A 193 2.16 -6.53 2.77
N LEU A 194 1.82 -6.68 1.49
CA LEU A 194 1.02 -5.75 0.72
C LEU A 194 -0.43 -6.25 0.71
N ASN A 195 -1.24 -5.75 1.63
CA ASN A 195 -2.64 -6.14 1.77
C ASN A 195 -3.55 -5.31 0.84
N SER A 196 -4.59 -5.96 0.35
CA SER A 196 -5.71 -5.36 -0.36
C SER A 196 -6.92 -6.27 -0.21
N HIS A 197 -8.12 -5.75 -0.48
CA HIS A 197 -9.33 -6.54 -0.46
C HIS A 197 -9.98 -6.63 -1.85
N THR A 198 -10.84 -7.63 -2.04
CA THR A 198 -11.41 -8.02 -3.34
C THR A 198 -12.86 -7.61 -3.53
N ASP A 199 -13.59 -7.42 -2.43
CA ASP A 199 -14.96 -6.93 -2.50
C ASP A 199 -14.99 -5.45 -2.88
N VAL A 200 -16.01 -5.11 -3.67
CA VAL A 200 -16.44 -3.78 -4.14
C VAL A 200 -15.70 -3.09 -5.30
N VAL A 201 -15.99 -1.79 -5.38
CA VAL A 201 -15.92 -0.74 -6.40
C VAL A 201 -14.51 -0.39 -6.92
N PRO A 202 -14.39 0.41 -7.99
CA PRO A 202 -13.11 0.71 -8.65
C PRO A 202 -11.97 1.24 -7.75
N ASP A 203 -12.27 2.01 -6.71
CA ASP A 203 -11.25 2.67 -5.88
C ASP A 203 -10.47 1.69 -4.98
N THR A 204 -11.04 0.54 -4.62
CA THR A 204 -10.38 -0.45 -3.74
C THR A 204 -9.59 -1.48 -4.54
N LYS A 205 -10.13 -1.87 -5.71
CA LYS A 205 -9.47 -2.79 -6.65
C LYS A 205 -8.16 -2.27 -7.21
N CYS A 206 -7.97 -0.96 -7.26
CA CYS A 206 -6.78 -0.38 -7.86
C CYS A 206 -5.51 -0.69 -7.07
N VAL A 207 -5.56 -0.70 -5.73
CA VAL A 207 -4.39 -0.85 -4.86
C VAL A 207 -3.71 -2.20 -5.08
N GLY A 208 -4.49 -3.29 -4.98
CA GLY A 208 -3.96 -4.65 -5.18
C GLY A 208 -3.37 -4.86 -6.57
N LEU A 209 -3.99 -4.30 -7.62
CA LEU A 209 -3.46 -4.38 -8.98
C LEU A 209 -2.21 -3.50 -9.17
N GLN A 210 -2.14 -2.31 -8.57
CA GLN A 210 -0.94 -1.50 -8.61
C GLN A 210 0.25 -2.19 -7.91
N HIS A 211 0.01 -2.95 -6.83
CA HIS A 211 1.05 -3.80 -6.24
C HIS A 211 1.59 -4.82 -7.27
N LEU A 212 0.71 -5.52 -7.99
CA LEU A 212 1.13 -6.50 -9.01
C LEU A 212 1.88 -5.85 -10.18
N GLU A 213 1.44 -4.66 -10.63
CA GLU A 213 2.14 -3.92 -11.69
C GLU A 213 3.50 -3.37 -11.27
N ALA A 214 3.63 -2.92 -10.02
CA ALA A 214 4.91 -2.52 -9.46
C ALA A 214 5.87 -3.72 -9.36
N ILE A 215 5.39 -4.87 -8.90
CA ILE A 215 6.15 -6.13 -8.87
C ILE A 215 6.59 -6.53 -10.29
N ARG A 216 5.71 -6.39 -11.29
CA ARG A 216 6.05 -6.67 -12.70
C ARG A 216 7.22 -5.85 -13.18
N LYS A 217 7.11 -4.52 -13.04
CA LYS A 217 8.19 -3.61 -13.46
C LYS A 217 9.49 -3.87 -12.71
N LEU A 218 9.42 -4.22 -11.43
CA LEU A 218 10.60 -4.58 -10.65
C LEU A 218 11.22 -5.90 -11.16
N LYS A 219 10.43 -6.95 -11.38
CA LYS A 219 10.92 -8.22 -11.96
C LYS A 219 11.52 -8.03 -13.35
N ASP A 220 10.86 -7.27 -14.22
CA ASP A 220 11.33 -6.95 -15.57
C ASP A 220 12.66 -6.18 -15.55
N SER A 221 12.91 -5.39 -14.49
CA SER A 221 14.19 -4.69 -14.28
C SER A 221 15.30 -5.57 -13.70
N GLY A 222 15.03 -6.85 -13.40
CA GLY A 222 15.96 -7.76 -12.74
C GLY A 222 16.12 -7.51 -11.24
N PHE A 223 15.19 -6.79 -10.61
CA PHE A 223 15.21 -6.57 -9.16
C PHE A 223 14.90 -7.87 -8.41
N GLU A 224 15.70 -8.16 -7.39
CA GLU A 224 15.49 -9.29 -6.50
C GLU A 224 15.40 -8.79 -5.05
N PRO A 225 14.28 -9.05 -4.35
CA PRO A 225 14.08 -8.54 -3.00
C PRO A 225 14.97 -9.29 -2.01
N ILE A 226 15.41 -8.61 -0.95
CA ILE A 226 16.16 -9.25 0.14
C ILE A 226 15.18 -9.89 1.13
N ARG A 227 14.09 -9.19 1.45
CA ARG A 227 12.97 -9.70 2.25
C ARG A 227 11.97 -10.45 1.39
N THR A 228 11.34 -11.45 1.96
CA THR A 228 10.14 -12.04 1.34
C THR A 228 9.03 -10.99 1.30
N MET A 229 8.41 -10.85 0.15
CA MET A 229 7.22 -10.01 -0.03
C MET A 229 6.00 -10.91 -0.17
N TYR A 230 4.94 -10.59 0.56
CA TYR A 230 3.63 -11.19 0.39
C TYR A 230 2.66 -10.17 -0.18
N VAL A 231 1.73 -10.63 -1.01
CA VAL A 231 0.58 -9.84 -1.46
C VAL A 231 -0.67 -10.62 -1.11
N SER A 232 -1.57 -10.01 -0.33
CA SER A 232 -2.86 -10.62 0.02
C SER A 232 -4.01 -9.89 -0.65
N PHE A 233 -4.98 -10.68 -1.09
CA PHE A 233 -6.27 -10.25 -1.61
C PHE A 233 -7.33 -10.92 -0.74
N VAL A 234 -7.84 -10.18 0.24
CA VAL A 234 -8.80 -10.69 1.23
C VAL A 234 -10.24 -10.41 0.79
N PRO A 235 -11.21 -11.26 1.13
CA PRO A 235 -12.63 -10.95 0.97
C PRO A 235 -13.14 -10.09 2.14
N ASP A 236 -14.42 -9.69 2.05
CA ASP A 236 -15.26 -9.34 3.21
C ASP A 236 -14.99 -7.99 3.89
N LYS A 237 -14.01 -7.20 3.45
CA LYS A 237 -13.61 -5.97 4.13
C LYS A 237 -14.79 -5.02 4.29
N GLU A 238 -15.64 -4.88 3.27
CA GLU A 238 -16.71 -3.86 3.28
C GLU A 238 -17.89 -4.19 4.16
N ILE A 239 -17.96 -5.44 4.64
CA ILE A 239 -18.91 -5.85 5.67
C ILE A 239 -18.21 -6.15 7.00
N GLY A 240 -16.97 -5.65 7.16
CA GLY A 240 -16.23 -5.61 8.42
C GLY A 240 -15.00 -6.51 8.49
N GLY A 241 -14.65 -7.23 7.41
CA GLY A 241 -13.41 -8.02 7.28
C GLY A 241 -13.30 -9.22 8.24
N SER A 242 -14.41 -9.61 8.88
CA SER A 242 -14.41 -10.65 9.90
C SER A 242 -14.13 -12.03 9.33
N ASP A 243 -14.58 -12.32 8.11
CA ASP A 243 -14.29 -13.58 7.41
C ASP A 243 -13.06 -13.49 6.49
N GLY A 244 -12.44 -12.30 6.41
CA GLY A 244 -11.30 -12.00 5.55
C GLY A 244 -10.00 -11.79 6.34
N ALA A 245 -9.54 -10.54 6.42
CA ALA A 245 -8.29 -10.19 7.09
C ALA A 245 -8.22 -10.64 8.56
N ARG A 246 -9.34 -10.62 9.28
CA ARG A 246 -9.39 -11.13 10.66
C ARG A 246 -9.08 -12.62 10.73
N MET A 247 -9.56 -13.42 9.78
CA MET A 247 -9.25 -14.86 9.74
C MET A 247 -7.79 -15.08 9.36
N LEU A 248 -7.27 -14.33 8.38
CA LEU A 248 -5.86 -14.39 8.00
C LEU A 248 -4.96 -14.14 9.20
N VAL A 249 -5.13 -13.01 9.90
CA VAL A 249 -4.22 -12.59 10.97
C VAL A 249 -4.19 -13.55 12.16
N ASN A 250 -5.25 -14.34 12.36
CA ASN A 250 -5.37 -15.33 13.43
C ASN A 250 -5.01 -16.76 12.99
N SER A 251 -4.48 -16.93 11.78
CA SER A 251 -4.16 -18.25 11.21
C SER A 251 -2.69 -18.62 11.37
N ASP A 252 -2.41 -19.93 11.46
CA ASP A 252 -1.04 -20.47 11.44
C ASP A 252 -0.27 -20.07 10.17
N VAL A 253 -0.99 -19.85 9.05
CA VAL A 253 -0.38 -19.36 7.81
C VAL A 253 0.25 -18.00 8.02
N PHE A 254 -0.46 -17.09 8.70
CA PHE A 254 0.05 -15.74 8.95
C PHE A 254 1.22 -15.72 9.94
N GLU A 255 1.17 -16.58 10.96
CA GLU A 255 2.31 -16.76 11.87
C GLU A 255 3.58 -17.19 11.09
N GLN A 256 3.44 -18.16 10.17
CA GLN A 256 4.53 -18.65 9.34
C GLN A 256 5.05 -17.63 8.32
N MET A 257 4.25 -16.62 7.96
CA MET A 257 4.69 -15.55 7.06
C MET A 257 5.75 -14.64 7.70
N ASN A 258 5.95 -14.66 9.03
CA ASN A 258 6.90 -13.83 9.75
C ASN A 258 6.81 -12.33 9.36
N VAL A 259 5.58 -11.80 9.32
CA VAL A 259 5.31 -10.44 8.83
C VAL A 259 5.86 -9.40 9.81
N GLY A 260 6.71 -8.51 9.30
CA GLY A 260 7.27 -7.39 10.08
C GLY A 260 6.63 -6.03 9.79
N PHE A 261 5.94 -5.88 8.66
CA PHE A 261 5.27 -4.64 8.25
C PHE A 261 4.13 -4.94 7.28
N VAL A 262 3.03 -4.18 7.41
CA VAL A 262 1.87 -4.27 6.51
C VAL A 262 1.61 -2.91 5.86
N LEU A 263 1.51 -2.92 4.54
CA LEU A 263 0.93 -1.83 3.76
C LEU A 263 -0.46 -2.26 3.33
N ASP A 264 -1.48 -1.48 3.67
CA ASP A 264 -2.87 -1.73 3.34
C ASP A 264 -3.45 -0.53 2.59
N GLU A 265 -4.70 -0.61 2.15
CA GLU A 265 -5.35 0.51 1.49
C GLU A 265 -5.49 1.75 2.40
N GLY A 266 -5.33 2.91 1.79
CA GLY A 266 -5.67 4.21 2.37
C GLY A 266 -6.86 4.83 1.65
N LEU A 267 -7.09 6.12 1.89
CA LEU A 267 -8.14 6.86 1.20
C LEU A 267 -7.62 7.58 -0.05
N PRO A 268 -8.44 7.76 -1.10
CA PRO A 268 -8.14 8.72 -2.14
C PRO A 268 -8.10 10.15 -1.58
N SER A 269 -7.50 11.06 -2.34
CA SER A 269 -7.31 12.46 -1.92
C SER A 269 -7.98 13.44 -2.92
N PRO A 270 -9.05 14.15 -2.50
CA PRO A 270 -9.75 15.09 -3.37
C PRO A 270 -8.98 16.41 -3.43
N GLY A 271 -8.39 16.68 -4.60
CA GLY A 271 -7.80 17.97 -4.95
C GLY A 271 -6.33 18.15 -4.54
N GLY A 272 -5.44 18.11 -5.54
CA GLY A 272 -4.12 18.75 -5.53
C GLY A 272 -3.06 18.18 -4.58
N GLU A 273 -1.96 17.69 -5.16
CA GLU A 273 -0.65 17.32 -4.58
C GLU A 273 -0.57 16.30 -3.44
N VAL A 274 -1.68 15.92 -2.80
CA VAL A 274 -1.60 15.15 -1.56
C VAL A 274 -1.93 13.66 -1.70
N SER A 275 -1.09 12.75 -1.17
CA SER A 275 -1.48 11.37 -0.84
C SER A 275 -1.88 11.22 0.64
N CYS A 276 -2.91 10.43 0.92
CA CYS A 276 -3.34 10.14 2.29
C CYS A 276 -2.60 8.90 2.85
N ILE A 277 -1.97 9.07 4.00
CA ILE A 277 -1.46 7.99 4.84
C ILE A 277 -2.36 7.87 6.07
N SER A 278 -2.81 6.68 6.40
CA SER A 278 -3.60 6.42 7.60
C SER A 278 -2.85 5.49 8.56
N TRP A 279 -2.80 5.86 9.83
CA TRP A 279 -2.29 5.04 10.94
C TRP A 279 -3.13 5.28 12.20
N GLY A 280 -3.64 4.22 12.83
CA GLY A 280 -4.51 4.45 14.00
C GLY A 280 -5.87 4.99 13.56
N GLU A 281 -6.33 5.99 14.30
CA GLU A 281 -7.41 6.92 13.92
C GLU A 281 -6.85 8.19 13.24
N VAL A 282 -5.53 8.23 13.00
CA VAL A 282 -4.83 9.41 12.49
C VAL A 282 -4.57 9.23 11.00
N SER A 283 -5.15 10.11 10.18
CA SER A 283 -4.78 10.24 8.77
C SER A 283 -3.91 11.47 8.58
N VAL A 284 -2.76 11.29 7.95
CA VAL A 284 -1.81 12.33 7.54
C VAL A 284 -1.89 12.52 6.03
N VAL A 285 -2.03 13.77 5.62
CA VAL A 285 -2.20 14.24 4.25
C VAL A 285 -0.83 14.80 3.83
N LEU A 286 -0.13 14.11 2.92
CA LEU A 286 1.21 14.50 2.42
C LEU A 286 1.20 15.26 1.10
N GLY A 287 1.42 16.59 1.12
CA GLY A 287 1.51 17.44 -0.07
C GLY A 287 2.92 17.96 -0.37
N ASP A 288 3.11 18.45 -1.59
CA ASP A 288 4.32 19.19 -1.98
C ASP A 288 4.29 20.60 -1.36
N GLN A 289 5.48 21.16 -1.09
CA GLN A 289 5.57 22.44 -0.36
C GLN A 289 5.09 23.61 -1.23
N GLY A 290 3.82 23.99 -1.13
CA GLY A 290 3.33 25.14 -1.90
C GLY A 290 2.01 25.78 -1.50
N THR A 291 1.06 25.07 -0.89
CA THR A 291 -0.28 25.64 -0.64
C THR A 291 -0.64 25.71 0.83
N ARG A 292 -0.78 26.95 1.31
CA ARG A 292 -1.25 27.30 2.65
C ARG A 292 -2.65 26.72 2.89
N GLY A 293 -2.72 25.76 3.80
CA GLY A 293 -3.70 25.68 4.88
C GLY A 293 -5.15 25.33 4.51
N THR A 294 -5.58 24.15 4.94
CA THR A 294 -6.88 23.96 5.58
C THR A 294 -6.71 23.13 6.85
N ARG A 295 -6.92 23.79 7.99
CA ARG A 295 -7.09 23.15 9.30
C ARG A 295 -8.38 22.34 9.27
N ALA A 296 -8.30 21.04 9.50
CA ALA A 296 -9.41 20.24 10.03
C ALA A 296 -8.92 19.52 11.29
N TRP A 297 -8.70 20.30 12.35
CA TRP A 297 -8.77 19.76 13.72
C TRP A 297 -10.25 19.77 14.12
N SER A 298 -11.01 18.75 13.78
CA SER A 298 -12.29 18.52 14.45
C SER A 298 -12.08 17.53 15.58
N LYS A 299 -12.16 18.07 16.80
CA LYS A 299 -12.11 17.38 18.07
C LYS A 299 -13.02 16.14 18.09
N VAL A 300 -12.49 15.09 18.69
CA VAL A 300 -13.21 14.05 19.41
C VAL A 300 -14.25 14.68 20.36
N VAL A 301 -15.52 14.29 20.18
CA VAL A 301 -16.46 13.99 21.26
C VAL A 301 -17.06 12.63 20.94
#